data_AF-A0A191VAS8-F1
#
_entry.id   AF-A0A191VAS8-F1
#
_cell.length_a   1.000
_cell.length_b   1.000
_cell.length_c   1.000
_cell.angle_alpha   90.00
_cell.angle_beta   90.00
_cell.angle_gamma   90.00
#
_symmetry.space_group_name_H-M   'P 1'
#
loop_
_entity.id
_entity.type
_entity.pdbx_description
1 polymer ?
#
loop_
_entity_poly.entity_id
_entity_poly.type
_entity_poly.pdbx_seq_one_letter_code
_entity_poly.pdbx_strand_id
1 'polypeptide(L)' 'MREPTPPTWWQANRHKVFGVCGLLIGYMIGTNYPGAADPHPQPPHPGHSTPAPSTPGHTPAASDSTA' A
#
# COMPACT_ATOMS: atom_id res chain seq x y z
N MET A 1 24.04 -42.09 -44.25
CA MET A 1 24.09 -40.89 -43.38
C MET A 1 22.71 -40.28 -43.37
N ARG A 2 22.08 -40.12 -42.20
CA ARG A 2 20.76 -39.50 -42.07
C ARG A 2 20.99 -38.00 -41.94
N GLU A 3 20.54 -37.21 -42.90
CA GLU A 3 20.57 -35.75 -42.78
C GLU A 3 19.91 -35.37 -41.44
N PRO A 4 20.53 -34.50 -40.62
CA PRO A 4 19.89 -34.03 -39.41
C PRO A 4 18.61 -33.32 -39.85
N THR A 5 17.46 -33.88 -39.50
CA THR A 5 16.16 -33.25 -39.75
C THR A 5 16.26 -31.80 -39.28
N PRO A 6 15.98 -30.81 -40.14
CA PRO A 6 16.13 -29.42 -39.77
C PRO A 6 15.35 -29.15 -38.49
N PRO A 7 15.93 -28.44 -37.50
CA PRO A 7 15.27 -28.19 -36.24
C PRO A 7 13.95 -27.48 -36.54
N THR A 8 12.86 -28.02 -36.01
CA THR A 8 11.56 -27.39 -36.19
C THR A 8 11.59 -26.01 -35.51
N TRP A 9 10.84 -25.06 -36.07
CA TRP A 9 10.70 -23.71 -35.49
C TRP A 9 10.34 -23.76 -34.00
N TRP A 10 9.56 -24.77 -33.59
CA TRP A 10 9.24 -25.04 -32.20
C TRP A 10 10.47 -25.35 -31.32
N GLN A 11 11.41 -26.18 -31.79
CA GLN A 11 12.64 -26.45 -31.04
C GLN A 11 13.49 -25.20 -30.88
N ALA A 12 13.58 -24.38 -31.93
CA ALA A 12 14.28 -23.11 -31.86
C ALA A 12 13.62 -22.11 -30.91
N ASN A 13 12.28 -22.11 -30.80
CA ASN A 13 11.52 -21.05 -30.12
C ASN A 13 10.90 -21.47 -28.79
N ARG A 14 10.99 -22.74 -28.36
CA ARG A 14 10.36 -23.24 -27.11
C ARG A 14 10.67 -22.39 -25.89
N HIS A 15 11.91 -21.94 -25.75
CA HIS A 15 12.34 -21.15 -24.60
C HIS A 15 11.72 -19.74 -24.60
N LYS A 16 11.50 -19.15 -25.79
CA LYS A 16 10.78 -17.88 -25.94
C LYS A 16 9.31 -18.05 -25.57
N VAL A 17 8.68 -19.14 -26.03
CA VAL A 17 7.29 -19.46 -25.70
C VAL A 17 7.12 -19.66 -24.20
N PHE A 18 7.98 -20.46 -23.56
CA PHE A 18 7.95 -20.64 -22.11
C PHE A 18 8.21 -19.33 -21.35
N GLY A 19 9.14 -18.49 -21.81
CA GLY A 19 9.41 -17.19 -21.22
C GLY A 19 8.22 -16.24 -21.29
N VAL A 20 7.58 -16.12 -22.46
CA VAL A 20 6.40 -15.27 -22.67
C VAL A 20 5.20 -15.80 -21.89
N CYS A 21 4.94 -17.12 -21.92
CA CYS A 21 3.86 -17.71 -21.13
C CYS A 21 4.08 -17.52 -19.62
N GLY A 22 5.30 -17.76 -19.12
CA GLY A 22 5.64 -17.54 -17.72
C GLY A 22 5.48 -16.09 -17.30
N LEU A 23 5.91 -15.15 -18.14
CA LEU A 23 5.74 -13.71 -17.90
C LEU A 23 4.26 -13.32 -17.85
N LEU A 24 3.45 -13.80 -18.79
CA LEU A 24 2.00 -13.54 -18.81
C LEU A 24 1.30 -14.10 -17.58
N ILE A 25 1.60 -15.34 -17.21
CA ILE A 25 1.03 -15.98 -16.01
C ILE A 25 1.47 -15.21 -14.76
N GLY A 26 2.75 -14.88 -14.63
CA GLY A 26 3.28 -14.11 -13.50
C GLY A 26 2.68 -12.71 -13.42
N TYR A 27 2.51 -12.03 -14.55
CA TYR A 27 1.86 -10.73 -14.62
C TYR A 27 0.38 -10.81 -14.25
N MET A 28 -0.35 -11.83 -14.73
CA MET A 28 -1.74 -12.04 -14.33
C MET A 28 -1.85 -12.30 -12.84
N ILE A 29 -0.99 -13.13 -12.26
CA ILE A 29 -0.99 -13.38 -10.81
C ILE A 29 -0.65 -12.08 -10.05
N GLY A 30 0.42 -11.39 -10.39
CA GLY A 30 0.80 -10.12 -9.74
C GLY A 30 -0.28 -9.04 -9.84
N THR A 31 -1.02 -8.99 -10.95
CA THR A 31 -2.11 -8.02 -11.16
C THR A 31 -3.41 -8.41 -10.46
N ASN A 32 -3.76 -9.71 -10.42
CA ASN A 32 -5.00 -10.20 -9.80
C ASN A 32 -4.88 -10.39 -8.28
N TYR A 33 -3.66 -10.41 -7.74
CA TYR A 33 -3.39 -10.45 -6.30
C TYR A 33 -2.64 -9.20 -5.83
N PRO A 34 -3.24 -7.99 -5.91
CA PRO A 34 -2.63 -6.78 -5.34
C PRO A 34 -2.55 -6.80 -3.80
N GLY A 35 -3.08 -7.83 -3.13
CA GLY A 35 -3.31 -7.89 -1.68
C GLY A 35 -2.18 -8.46 -0.81
N ALA A 36 -0.94 -8.61 -1.29
CA ALA A 36 0.17 -8.97 -0.40
C ALA A 36 0.78 -7.75 0.33
N ALA A 37 0.53 -6.54 -0.18
CA ALA A 37 0.67 -5.33 0.60
C ALA A 37 -0.74 -4.91 0.99
N ASP A 38 -1.23 -5.37 2.14
CA ASP A 38 -2.32 -4.67 2.80
C ASP A 38 -1.96 -3.18 2.79
N PRO A 39 -2.73 -2.30 2.12
CA PRO A 39 -2.63 -0.89 2.42
C PRO A 39 -3.09 -0.78 3.86
N HIS A 40 -2.14 -0.82 4.80
CA HIS A 40 -2.40 -0.57 6.22
C HIS A 40 -3.30 0.67 6.25
N PRO A 41 -4.56 0.56 6.73
CA PRO A 41 -5.42 1.71 6.81
C PRO A 41 -4.66 2.74 7.64
N GLN A 42 -4.23 3.85 7.05
CA GLN A 42 -3.63 4.94 7.82
C GLN A 42 -4.63 5.23 8.94
N PRO A 43 -4.24 5.11 10.22
CA PRO A 43 -5.14 5.45 11.31
C PRO A 43 -5.65 6.87 11.03
N PRO A 44 -6.96 7.14 11.16
CA PRO A 44 -7.47 8.49 11.00
C PRO A 44 -6.67 9.39 11.95
N HIS A 45 -5.88 10.30 11.37
CA HIS A 45 -5.12 11.30 12.11
C HIS A 45 -6.11 11.98 13.07
N PRO A 46 -5.81 12.12 14.37
CA PRO A 46 -6.64 12.89 15.28
C PRO A 46 -6.78 14.33 14.76
N GLY A 47 -7.87 14.61 14.05
CA GLY A 47 -8.17 15.95 13.56
C GLY A 47 -8.22 16.88 14.75
N HIS A 48 -7.18 17.71 14.89
CA HIS A 48 -7.01 18.82 15.83
C HIS A 48 -8.15 18.95 16.85
N SER A 49 -7.96 18.37 18.03
CA SER A 49 -8.80 18.70 19.19
C SER A 49 -8.64 20.19 19.45
N THR A 50 -9.64 20.95 19.04
CA THR A 50 -9.80 22.37 19.37
C THR A 50 -9.65 22.50 20.89
N PRO A 51 -8.75 23.36 21.41
CA PRO A 51 -8.70 23.60 22.84
C PRO A 51 -10.04 24.16 23.27
N ALA A 52 -10.73 23.49 24.20
CA ALA A 52 -11.94 24.03 24.79
C ALA A 52 -11.59 25.36 25.49
N PRO A 53 -12.28 26.47 25.21
CA PRO A 53 -12.12 27.68 25.99
C PRO A 53 -12.83 27.49 27.33
N SER A 54 -12.08 27.08 28.35
CA SER A 54 -12.55 27.11 29.73
C SER A 54 -12.50 28.56 30.22
N THR A 55 -13.63 29.25 30.16
CA THR A 55 -13.90 30.53 30.80
C THR A 55 -13.39 30.57 32.24
N PRO A 56 -12.51 31.50 32.65
CA PRO A 56 -12.23 31.75 34.05
C PRO A 56 -13.36 32.64 34.59
N GLY A 57 -14.41 32.01 35.09
CA GLY A 57 -15.55 32.69 35.72
C GLY A 57 -15.85 32.07 37.08
N HIS A 58 -15.66 32.88 38.12
CA HIS A 58 -16.05 32.70 39.52
C HIS A 58 -15.21 31.79 40.44
N THR A 59 -14.45 32.46 41.32
CA THR A 59 -14.56 32.24 42.77
C THR A 59 -14.60 33.61 43.48
N PRO A 60 -15.51 33.86 44.43
CA PRO A 60 -15.73 35.18 45.02
C PRO A 60 -14.83 35.47 46.23
N ALA A 61 -14.57 36.77 46.41
CA ALA A 61 -14.38 37.51 47.66
C ALA A 61 -13.46 36.95 48.77
N ALA A 62 -12.31 37.61 48.97
CA ALA A 62 -11.91 38.17 50.27
C ALA A 62 -10.59 38.95 50.13
N SER A 63 -10.67 40.25 49.82
CA SER A 63 -9.55 41.18 49.97
C SER A 63 -10.08 42.59 50.26
N ASP A 64 -10.51 42.86 51.49
CA ASP A 64 -10.56 44.22 52.03
C ASP A 64 -9.33 44.37 52.94
N SER A 65 -8.29 45.11 52.50
CA SER A 65 -8.10 46.56 52.68
C SER A 65 -7.54 46.86 54.09
N THR A 66 -6.23 47.02 54.29
CA THR A 66 -5.46 48.28 54.18
C THR A 66 -6.13 49.49 54.85
N ALA A 67 -5.66 49.83 56.05
CA ALA A 67 -5.38 51.20 56.55
C ALA A 67 -4.62 51.10 57.88
#